data_AF-K0AWY2-F1
#
_entry.id   AF-K0AWY2-F1
#
_cell.length_a   1.000
_cell.length_b   1.000
_cell.length_c   1.000
_cell.angle_alpha   90.00
_cell.angle_beta   90.00
_cell.angle_gamma   90.00
#
_symmetry.space_group_name_H-M   'P 1'
#
loop_
_entity.id
_entity.type
_entity.pdbx_description
1 polymer ?
#
loop_
_entity_poly.entity_id
_entity_poly.type
_entity_poly.pdbx_seq_one_letter_code
_entity_poly.pdbx_strand_id
1 'polypeptide(L)'
;MKKRGILYITLAILLVVMGSVKADKNKLTNEDILIKAFEKTDSNFQSFNINYRGVLSNKFTNIEDLRQTTEDISKSIGLIKINSEEIEETNMNQVTTYAQDDSERNITIVAYSFFDEESQKGETTIFLDINETNKYEELDEMTSKLSHTLKKYDTNVEITSCIVGTFEGKLESDYKMGKIEQIVNITKGKPVESLIDPSITSVSLYSEYIDRYIFSGDKKMNLNVSMRYNEYENKTYMLIGTPIITTGY
;
A
#
# COMPACT_ATOMS: atom_id res chain seq x y z
N MET A 1 59.42 -15.06 49.83
CA MET A 1 58.65 -14.60 51.01
C MET A 1 57.25 -14.19 50.59
N LYS A 2 56.25 -14.57 51.39
CA LYS A 2 54.79 -14.40 51.16
C LYS A 2 54.33 -12.92 51.21
N LYS A 3 53.29 -12.60 50.44
CA LYS A 3 51.99 -11.95 50.80
C LYS A 3 51.34 -11.40 49.50
N ARG A 4 50.24 -11.94 48.94
CA ARG A 4 48.80 -11.91 49.31
C ARG A 4 48.16 -10.52 49.37
N GLY A 5 47.08 -10.34 48.58
CA GLY A 5 46.00 -9.33 48.69
C GLY A 5 45.69 -8.68 47.32
N ILE A 6 44.77 -9.18 46.46
CA ILE A 6 43.28 -9.14 46.46
C ILE A 6 42.68 -7.72 46.39
N LEU A 7 42.03 -7.43 45.25
CA LEU A 7 40.67 -6.84 45.04
C LEU A 7 40.54 -5.62 44.07
N TYR A 8 40.11 -5.94 42.84
CA TYR A 8 39.06 -5.36 41.96
C TYR A 8 38.87 -3.85 41.64
N ILE A 9 38.36 -3.66 40.39
CA ILE A 9 37.50 -2.57 39.85
C ILE A 9 38.28 -1.32 39.43
N THR A 10 38.22 -0.74 38.22
CA THR A 10 37.38 -0.88 37.01
C THR A 10 38.03 0.00 35.94
N LEU A 11 38.12 -0.45 34.69
CA LEU A 11 37.80 0.32 33.47
C LEU A 11 38.13 -0.53 32.23
N ALA A 12 37.20 -1.40 31.87
CA ALA A 12 37.08 -1.83 30.49
C ALA A 12 36.53 -0.64 29.70
N ILE A 13 37.43 0.19 29.15
CA ILE A 13 37.07 1.32 28.29
C ILE A 13 37.52 1.03 26.86
N LEU A 14 36.50 0.90 26.03
CA LEU A 14 36.42 1.11 24.58
C LEU A 14 37.31 0.25 23.66
N LEU A 15 36.85 -0.97 23.43
CA LEU A 15 36.95 -1.65 22.13
C LEU A 15 35.54 -1.84 21.51
N VAL A 16 34.74 -0.76 21.49
CA VAL A 16 33.48 -0.70 20.74
C VAL A 16 33.44 0.62 19.96
N VAL A 17 34.36 0.78 19.01
CA VAL A 17 34.17 1.66 17.87
C VAL A 17 34.85 1.02 16.64
N MET A 18 34.50 -0.23 16.35
CA MET A 18 34.48 -0.64 14.94
C MET A 18 33.13 -0.17 14.44
N GLY A 19 33.17 0.91 13.66
CA GLY A 19 32.01 1.65 13.23
C GLY A 19 30.91 0.72 12.74
N SER A 20 29.73 0.95 13.30
CA SER A 20 28.47 0.63 12.66
C SER A 20 28.47 1.29 11.28
N VAL A 21 29.08 0.63 10.30
CA VAL A 21 28.69 0.83 8.91
C VAL A 21 27.26 0.31 8.89
N LYS A 22 26.31 1.23 9.05
CA LYS A 22 24.92 1.03 8.68
C LYS A 22 24.98 0.40 7.29
N ALA A 23 24.70 -0.90 7.23
CA ALA A 23 24.28 -1.52 5.99
C ALA A 23 22.86 -0.99 5.73
N ASP A 24 22.77 0.24 5.22
CA ASP A 24 21.57 0.70 4.54
C ASP A 24 21.60 0.07 3.15
N LYS A 25 21.40 -1.25 3.10
CA LYS A 25 21.09 -1.95 1.86
C LYS A 25 19.61 -1.73 1.65
N ASN A 26 19.27 -0.74 0.80
CA ASN A 26 17.95 -0.48 0.21
C ASN A 26 16.95 -1.58 0.52
N LYS A 27 16.21 -1.46 1.63
CA LYS A 27 15.06 -2.32 1.88
C LYS A 27 14.05 -1.96 0.79
N LEU A 28 13.75 -2.89 -0.09
CA LEU A 28 12.74 -2.70 -1.12
C LEU A 28 11.43 -2.33 -0.46
N THR A 29 10.72 -1.36 -1.03
CA THR A 29 9.34 -1.07 -0.63
C THR A 29 8.45 -2.26 -0.98
N ASN A 30 7.22 -2.30 -0.47
CA ASN A 30 6.30 -3.36 -0.86
C ASN A 30 5.91 -3.21 -2.34
N GLU A 31 5.84 -1.96 -2.82
CA GLU A 31 5.60 -1.57 -4.21
C GLU A 31 6.73 -2.06 -5.14
N ASP A 32 8.00 -1.91 -4.74
CA ASP A 32 9.17 -2.45 -5.46
C ASP A 32 9.03 -3.96 -5.72
N ILE A 33 8.53 -4.70 -4.74
CA ILE A 33 8.35 -6.15 -4.84
C ILE A 33 7.23 -6.49 -5.83
N LEU A 34 6.15 -5.70 -5.84
CA LEU A 34 5.07 -5.82 -6.82
C LEU A 34 5.57 -5.56 -8.24
N ILE A 35 6.33 -4.48 -8.43
CA ILE A 35 6.91 -4.11 -9.72
C ILE A 35 7.82 -5.23 -10.24
N LYS A 36 8.73 -5.73 -9.39
CA LYS A 36 9.62 -6.85 -9.76
C LYS A 36 8.88 -8.14 -10.11
N ALA A 37 7.78 -8.43 -9.42
CA ALA A 37 6.94 -9.58 -9.73
C ALA A 37 6.26 -9.39 -11.09
N PHE A 38 5.71 -8.20 -11.33
CA PHE A 38 5.03 -7.83 -12.57
C PHE A 38 5.95 -7.86 -13.80
N GLU A 39 7.16 -7.31 -13.70
CA GLU A 39 8.13 -7.29 -14.80
C GLU A 39 8.51 -8.67 -15.34
N LYS A 40 8.21 -9.75 -14.61
CA LYS A 40 8.47 -11.13 -15.03
C LYS A 40 7.27 -11.85 -15.65
N THR A 41 6.10 -11.21 -15.69
CA THR A 41 4.89 -11.81 -16.24
C THR A 41 4.77 -11.62 -17.76
N ASP A 42 5.55 -10.72 -18.35
CA ASP A 42 5.45 -10.28 -19.75
C ASP A 42 4.06 -9.73 -20.12
N SER A 43 3.25 -9.32 -19.14
CA SER A 43 1.95 -8.69 -19.41
C SER A 43 2.11 -7.23 -19.85
N ASN A 44 1.18 -6.75 -20.67
CA ASN A 44 1.10 -5.31 -20.98
C ASN A 44 0.66 -4.55 -19.72
N PHE A 45 1.38 -3.49 -19.36
CA PHE A 45 0.98 -2.61 -18.27
C PHE A 45 -0.33 -1.87 -18.59
N GLN A 46 -1.24 -1.83 -17.62
CA GLN A 46 -2.52 -1.15 -17.72
C GLN A 46 -2.63 -0.03 -16.69
N SER A 47 -2.33 -0.31 -15.42
CA SER A 47 -2.34 0.69 -14.36
C SER A 47 -1.61 0.23 -13.10
N PHE A 48 -1.28 1.19 -12.25
CA PHE A 48 -0.84 1.01 -10.88
C PHE A 48 -1.75 1.83 -9.97
N ASN A 49 -2.34 1.18 -8.97
CA ASN A 49 -3.24 1.81 -8.03
C ASN A 49 -2.69 1.69 -6.59
N ILE A 50 -2.79 2.76 -5.82
CA ILE A 50 -2.45 2.77 -4.38
C ILE A 50 -3.58 3.42 -3.61
N ASN A 51 -4.12 2.70 -2.63
CA ASN A 51 -5.10 3.23 -1.69
C ASN A 51 -4.48 3.40 -0.32
N TYR A 52 -4.78 4.53 0.30
CA TYR A 52 -4.47 4.81 1.69
C TYR A 52 -5.78 4.98 2.43
N ARG A 53 -5.85 4.41 3.63
CA ARG A 53 -6.90 4.69 4.60
C ARG A 53 -6.27 4.98 5.94
N GLY A 54 -6.68 6.06 6.60
CA GLY A 54 -6.21 6.40 7.94
C GLY A 54 -7.31 7.00 8.78
N VAL A 55 -7.50 6.49 10.00
CA VAL A 55 -8.39 7.13 10.98
C VAL A 55 -7.62 8.29 11.61
N LEU A 56 -8.05 9.53 11.34
CA LEU A 56 -7.42 10.75 11.84
C LEU A 56 -7.82 11.04 13.28
N SER A 57 -9.09 10.79 13.62
CA SER A 57 -9.57 10.95 15.00
C SER A 57 -10.86 10.15 15.26
N ASN A 58 -11.12 9.80 16.51
CA ASN A 58 -12.38 9.20 16.97
C ASN A 58 -13.40 10.29 17.36
N LYS A 59 -13.52 11.33 16.53
CA LYS A 59 -14.43 12.45 16.73
C LYS A 59 -15.06 12.86 15.40
N PHE A 60 -16.24 13.48 15.50
CA PHE A 60 -16.83 14.20 14.39
C PHE A 60 -16.09 15.53 14.18
N THR A 61 -15.77 15.84 12.94
CA THR A 61 -14.99 17.00 12.51
C THR A 61 -15.84 17.86 11.57
N ASN A 62 -15.79 19.18 11.77
CA ASN A 62 -16.50 20.14 10.93
C ASN A 62 -15.89 20.23 9.51
N ILE A 63 -16.65 20.75 8.55
CA ILE A 63 -16.25 20.79 7.15
C ILE A 63 -14.99 21.65 6.91
N GLU A 64 -14.80 22.75 7.64
CA GLU A 64 -13.61 23.60 7.51
C GLU A 64 -12.32 22.88 7.91
N ASP A 65 -12.34 22.11 8.99
CA ASP A 65 -11.20 21.34 9.47
C ASP A 65 -10.87 20.17 8.51
N LEU A 66 -11.89 19.55 7.91
CA LEU A 66 -11.70 18.54 6.86
C LEU A 66 -11.03 19.15 5.63
N ARG A 67 -11.49 20.34 5.19
CA ARG A 67 -10.90 21.05 4.06
C ARG A 67 -9.45 21.43 4.34
N GLN A 68 -9.15 21.97 5.52
CA GLN A 68 -7.77 22.29 5.90
C GLN A 68 -6.88 21.02 5.86
N THR A 69 -7.42 19.88 6.26
CA THR A 69 -6.71 18.60 6.21
C THR A 69 -6.38 18.19 4.76
N THR A 70 -7.32 18.26 3.82
CA THR A 70 -7.05 17.91 2.42
C THR A 70 -6.11 18.91 1.74
N GLU A 71 -6.20 20.20 2.07
CA GLU A 71 -5.28 21.25 1.61
C GLU A 71 -3.84 21.02 2.11
N ASP A 72 -3.68 20.69 3.39
CA ASP A 72 -2.37 20.42 4.00
C ASP A 72 -1.70 19.20 3.36
N ILE A 73 -2.47 18.12 3.14
CA ILE A 73 -1.99 16.92 2.45
C ILE A 73 -1.59 17.29 1.02
N SER A 74 -2.47 17.97 0.27
CA SER A 74 -2.22 18.37 -1.12
C SER A 74 -0.93 19.18 -1.26
N LYS A 75 -0.75 20.18 -0.38
CA LYS A 75 0.46 21.01 -0.36
C LYS A 75 1.71 20.22 0.00
N SER A 76 1.61 19.29 0.95
CA SER A 76 2.75 18.52 1.45
C SER A 76 3.35 17.56 0.40
N ILE A 77 2.52 17.01 -0.48
CA ILE A 77 2.96 16.09 -1.54
C ILE A 77 3.11 16.79 -2.89
N GLY A 78 2.83 18.11 -2.95
CA GLY A 78 3.08 18.93 -4.14
C GLY A 78 2.01 18.79 -5.23
N LEU A 79 0.75 18.58 -4.84
CA LEU A 79 -0.35 18.47 -5.80
C LEU A 79 -0.65 19.80 -6.49
N ILE A 80 -1.06 19.69 -7.74
CA ILE A 80 -1.44 20.76 -8.66
C ILE A 80 -2.84 20.47 -9.24
N LYS A 81 -3.41 21.44 -9.97
CA LYS A 81 -4.75 21.34 -10.61
C LYS A 81 -5.83 20.84 -9.62
N ILE A 82 -5.82 21.40 -8.42
CA ILE A 82 -6.69 20.98 -7.31
C ILE A 82 -8.10 21.51 -7.52
N ASN A 83 -9.10 20.63 -7.39
CA ASN A 83 -10.52 20.94 -7.29
C ASN A 83 -11.13 20.17 -6.12
N SER A 84 -12.03 20.80 -5.36
CA SER A 84 -12.68 20.16 -4.21
C SER A 84 -14.20 20.27 -4.27
N GLU A 85 -14.87 19.23 -3.78
CA GLU A 85 -16.30 19.14 -3.57
C GLU A 85 -16.57 18.88 -2.09
N GLU A 86 -17.62 19.50 -1.54
CA GLU A 86 -17.97 19.42 -0.12
C GLU A 86 -19.41 18.93 0.04
N ILE A 87 -19.62 18.05 1.02
CA ILE A 87 -20.94 17.57 1.45
C ILE A 87 -21.02 17.79 2.95
N GLU A 88 -22.03 18.53 3.38
CA GLU A 88 -22.32 18.82 4.79
C GLU A 88 -23.75 18.37 5.10
N GLU A 89 -23.88 17.39 5.98
CA GLU A 89 -25.14 16.84 6.47
C GLU A 89 -25.10 16.73 8.00
N THR A 90 -26.27 16.56 8.63
CA THR A 90 -26.44 16.58 10.10
C THR A 90 -25.43 15.72 10.86
N ASN A 91 -25.12 14.53 10.35
CA ASN A 91 -24.24 13.55 11.01
C ASN A 91 -23.05 13.15 10.13
N MET A 92 -22.78 13.89 9.06
CA MET A 92 -21.78 13.50 8.07
C MET A 92 -21.22 14.72 7.36
N ASN A 93 -19.90 14.84 7.35
CA ASN A 93 -19.18 15.83 6.56
C ASN A 93 -18.18 15.11 5.65
N GLN A 94 -18.03 15.60 4.43
CA GLN A 94 -17.07 15.06 3.47
C GLN A 94 -16.45 16.17 2.64
N VAL A 95 -15.13 16.12 2.47
CA VAL A 95 -14.40 16.89 1.45
C VAL A 95 -13.74 15.90 0.50
N THR A 96 -14.10 15.96 -0.78
CA THR A 96 -13.45 15.23 -1.85
C THR A 96 -12.58 16.19 -2.64
N THR A 97 -11.27 15.95 -2.68
CA THR A 97 -10.31 16.74 -3.45
C THR A 97 -9.75 15.90 -4.59
N TYR A 98 -9.95 16.37 -5.81
CA TYR A 98 -9.34 15.82 -7.03
C TYR A 98 -8.14 16.68 -7.43
N ALA A 99 -7.01 16.06 -7.71
CA ALA A 99 -5.80 16.76 -8.05
C ALA A 99 -4.88 15.92 -8.94
N GLN A 100 -3.82 16.56 -9.43
CA GLN A 100 -2.73 15.90 -10.11
C GLN A 100 -1.40 16.19 -9.42
N ASP A 101 -0.37 15.38 -9.69
CA ASP A 101 1.01 15.77 -9.38
C ASP A 101 1.74 16.29 -10.63
N ASP A 102 3.04 16.55 -10.50
CA ASP A 102 3.90 17.03 -11.59
C ASP A 102 4.05 16.02 -12.75
N SER A 103 3.74 14.76 -12.51
CA SER A 103 3.78 13.66 -13.47
C SER A 103 2.41 13.43 -14.13
N GLU A 104 1.44 14.32 -13.88
CA GLU A 104 0.05 14.22 -14.33
C GLU A 104 -0.71 12.98 -13.82
N ARG A 105 -0.20 12.32 -12.75
CA ARG A 105 -0.94 11.25 -12.07
C ARG A 105 -2.20 11.83 -11.45
N ASN A 106 -3.30 11.09 -11.48
CA ASN A 106 -4.53 11.53 -10.81
C ASN A 106 -4.53 11.03 -9.36
N ILE A 107 -4.82 11.95 -8.43
CA ILE A 107 -4.93 11.69 -7.00
C ILE A 107 -6.28 12.18 -6.52
N THR A 108 -7.01 11.32 -5.82
CA THR A 108 -8.24 11.68 -5.11
C THR A 108 -8.02 11.57 -3.62
N ILE A 109 -8.36 12.60 -2.87
CA ILE A 109 -8.31 12.63 -1.41
C ILE A 109 -9.75 12.78 -0.91
N VAL A 110 -10.20 11.90 -0.01
CA VAL A 110 -11.51 12.00 0.63
C VAL A 110 -11.30 12.10 2.14
N ALA A 111 -11.58 13.27 2.71
CA ALA A 111 -11.69 13.42 4.16
C ALA A 111 -13.16 13.26 4.53
N TYR A 112 -13.46 12.22 5.30
CA TYR A 112 -14.82 11.84 5.67
C TYR A 112 -14.96 11.81 7.19
N SER A 113 -15.99 12.45 7.71
CA SER A 113 -16.31 12.45 9.12
C SER A 113 -17.77 12.06 9.32
N PHE A 114 -18.04 11.09 10.18
CA PHE A 114 -19.40 10.70 10.54
C PHE A 114 -19.61 10.72 12.05
N PHE A 115 -20.87 10.90 12.46
CA PHE A 115 -21.33 10.80 13.83
C PHE A 115 -22.42 9.75 13.93
N ASP A 116 -22.21 8.76 14.79
CA ASP A 116 -23.20 7.74 15.13
C ASP A 116 -24.01 8.20 16.35
N GLU A 117 -25.28 8.51 16.14
CA GLU A 117 -26.20 8.95 17.18
C GLU A 117 -26.50 7.87 18.22
N GLU A 118 -26.49 6.58 17.86
CA GLU A 118 -26.80 5.51 18.81
C GLU A 118 -25.66 5.32 19.81
N SER A 119 -24.42 5.27 19.32
CA SER A 119 -23.24 5.10 20.18
C SER A 119 -22.68 6.41 20.72
N GLN A 120 -23.17 7.56 20.24
CA GLN A 120 -22.68 8.91 20.56
C GLN A 120 -21.17 9.05 20.29
N LYS A 121 -20.71 8.48 19.17
CA LYS A 121 -19.31 8.48 18.76
C LYS A 121 -19.18 9.05 17.36
N GLY A 122 -18.11 9.78 17.12
CA GLY A 122 -17.71 10.15 15.76
C GLY A 122 -16.43 9.48 15.34
N GLU A 123 -16.16 9.49 14.05
CA GLU A 123 -14.88 9.09 13.47
C GLU A 123 -14.61 9.96 12.25
N THR A 124 -13.36 10.40 12.12
CA THR A 124 -12.85 11.09 10.94
C THR A 124 -11.78 10.23 10.31
N THR A 125 -11.98 9.89 9.04
CA THR A 125 -11.12 9.03 8.25
C THR A 125 -10.71 9.73 6.96
N ILE A 126 -9.43 9.57 6.57
CA ILE A 126 -8.91 10.00 5.29
C ILE A 126 -8.76 8.79 4.37
N PHE A 127 -9.18 8.95 3.12
CA PHE A 127 -8.89 8.05 2.03
C PHE A 127 -8.06 8.78 0.99
N LEU A 128 -7.05 8.11 0.43
CA LEU A 128 -6.37 8.60 -0.76
C LEU A 128 -6.30 7.50 -1.79
N ASP A 129 -6.72 7.82 -3.01
CA ASP A 129 -6.62 6.96 -4.17
C ASP A 129 -5.63 7.58 -5.15
N ILE A 130 -4.62 6.81 -5.54
CA ILE A 130 -3.62 7.20 -6.52
C ILE A 130 -3.71 6.22 -7.68
N ASN A 131 -3.98 6.74 -8.87
CA ASN A 131 -4.08 5.94 -10.08
C ASN A 131 -3.12 6.45 -11.15
N GLU A 132 -2.21 5.59 -11.57
CA GLU A 132 -1.19 5.85 -12.57
C GLU A 132 -1.35 4.86 -13.73
N THR A 133 -1.52 5.38 -14.94
CA THR A 133 -1.82 4.59 -16.15
C THR A 133 -0.70 4.65 -17.18
N ASN A 134 0.30 5.52 -16.98
CA ASN A 134 1.36 5.76 -17.95
C ASN A 134 2.60 4.90 -17.67
N LYS A 135 3.13 4.96 -16.45
CA LYS A 135 4.35 4.25 -16.03
C LYS A 135 4.34 3.96 -14.54
N TYR A 136 4.97 2.89 -14.08
CA TYR A 136 5.08 2.56 -12.64
C TYR A 136 6.44 2.96 -12.04
N GLU A 137 7.26 3.69 -12.79
CA GLU A 137 8.51 4.28 -12.33
C GLU A 137 8.21 5.48 -11.40
N GLU A 138 9.10 5.77 -10.43
CA GLU A 138 9.01 6.94 -9.52
C GLU A 138 7.91 6.88 -8.42
N LEU A 139 7.22 5.75 -8.24
CA LEU A 139 6.18 5.60 -7.21
C LEU A 139 6.72 5.64 -5.77
N ASP A 140 7.96 5.22 -5.53
CA ASP A 140 8.56 5.16 -4.19
C ASP A 140 8.69 6.55 -3.54
N GLU A 141 8.98 7.59 -4.31
CA GLU A 141 9.14 8.95 -3.78
C GLU A 141 7.81 9.49 -3.27
N MET A 142 6.75 9.33 -4.06
CA MET A 142 5.41 9.77 -3.72
C MET A 142 4.86 9.00 -2.50
N THR A 143 4.98 7.67 -2.50
CA THR A 143 4.53 6.84 -1.36
C THR A 143 5.30 7.19 -0.08
N SER A 144 6.58 7.52 -0.18
CA SER A 144 7.39 8.00 0.94
C SER A 144 6.95 9.38 1.46
N LYS A 145 6.73 10.35 0.56
CA LYS A 145 6.21 11.69 0.92
C LYS A 145 4.86 11.57 1.62
N LEU A 146 3.96 10.78 1.06
CA LEU A 146 2.62 10.60 1.62
C LEU A 146 2.65 9.90 2.98
N SER A 147 3.43 8.83 3.12
CA SER A 147 3.64 8.16 4.41
C SER A 147 4.20 9.11 5.47
N HIS A 148 5.10 10.03 5.10
CA HIS A 148 5.63 11.03 6.01
C HIS A 148 4.58 12.10 6.39
N THR A 149 3.77 12.54 5.43
CA THR A 149 2.66 13.47 5.67
C THR A 149 1.64 12.89 6.63
N LEU A 150 1.18 11.66 6.38
CA LEU A 150 0.12 11.05 7.18
C LEU A 150 0.56 10.75 8.62
N LYS A 151 1.87 10.49 8.86
CA LYS A 151 2.42 10.34 10.22
C LYS A 151 2.19 11.55 11.12
N LYS A 152 2.00 12.75 10.56
CA LYS A 152 1.73 13.98 11.35
C LYS A 152 0.37 13.92 12.08
N TYR A 153 -0.54 13.08 11.61
CA TYR A 153 -1.88 12.91 12.16
C TYR A 153 -1.98 11.74 13.15
N ASP A 154 -0.84 11.16 13.59
CA ASP A 154 -0.77 10.00 14.50
C ASP A 154 -1.69 8.83 14.08
N THR A 155 -1.88 8.68 12.78
CA THR A 155 -2.83 7.73 12.21
C THR A 155 -2.13 6.43 11.85
N ASN A 156 -2.77 5.30 12.17
CA ASN A 156 -2.39 4.01 11.63
C ASN A 156 -2.90 3.93 10.19
N VAL A 157 -1.99 4.04 9.23
CA VAL A 157 -2.31 4.03 7.80
C VAL A 157 -2.36 2.59 7.29
N GLU A 158 -3.51 2.21 6.76
CA GLU A 158 -3.69 1.01 5.95
C GLU A 158 -3.37 1.36 4.49
N ILE A 159 -2.48 0.60 3.86
CA ILE A 159 -2.07 0.83 2.47
C ILE A 159 -2.30 -0.45 1.67
N THR A 160 -3.08 -0.34 0.59
CA THR A 160 -3.18 -1.38 -0.43
C THR A 160 -2.60 -0.85 -1.75
N SER A 161 -1.87 -1.69 -2.45
CA SER A 161 -1.24 -1.35 -3.73
C SER A 161 -1.53 -2.47 -4.71
N CYS A 162 -1.86 -2.15 -5.95
CA CYS A 162 -2.18 -3.12 -6.98
C CYS A 162 -1.60 -2.68 -8.32
N ILE A 163 -0.82 -3.56 -8.95
CA ILE A 163 -0.40 -3.40 -10.35
C ILE A 163 -1.28 -4.27 -11.24
N VAL A 164 -1.76 -3.67 -12.33
CA VAL A 164 -2.68 -4.28 -13.29
C VAL A 164 -1.97 -4.42 -14.61
N GLY A 165 -1.99 -5.63 -15.17
CA GLY A 165 -1.60 -5.88 -16.53
C GLY A 165 -2.61 -6.71 -17.29
N THR A 166 -2.41 -6.77 -18.60
CA THR A 166 -3.30 -7.48 -19.52
C THR A 166 -2.53 -8.37 -20.48
N PHE A 167 -3.16 -9.48 -20.86
CA PHE A 167 -2.79 -10.32 -21.98
C PHE A 167 -3.90 -10.27 -23.02
N GLU A 168 -3.53 -10.35 -24.30
CA GLU A 168 -4.51 -10.47 -25.38
C GLU A 168 -5.19 -11.85 -25.33
N GLY A 169 -6.51 -11.84 -25.47
CA GLY A 169 -7.34 -13.05 -25.50
C GLY A 169 -7.51 -13.75 -24.16
N LYS A 170 -8.18 -14.90 -24.22
CA LYS A 170 -8.39 -15.80 -23.09
C LYS A 170 -7.14 -16.67 -22.88
N LEU A 171 -6.61 -16.67 -21.65
CA LEU A 171 -5.53 -17.57 -21.27
C LEU A 171 -6.04 -18.92 -20.78
N GLU A 172 -5.35 -19.99 -21.19
CA GLU A 172 -5.54 -21.33 -20.65
C GLU A 172 -5.09 -21.42 -19.19
N SER A 173 -5.73 -22.30 -18.42
CA SER A 173 -5.49 -22.43 -16.97
C SER A 173 -4.02 -22.72 -16.63
N ASP A 174 -3.36 -23.60 -17.38
CA ASP A 174 -1.95 -23.94 -17.16
C ASP A 174 -1.02 -22.73 -17.38
N TYR A 175 -1.35 -21.88 -18.37
CA TYR A 175 -0.59 -20.67 -18.63
C TYR A 175 -0.76 -19.65 -17.50
N LYS A 176 -1.99 -19.48 -16.99
CA LYS A 176 -2.25 -18.63 -15.81
C LYS A 176 -1.45 -19.10 -14.59
N MET A 177 -1.50 -20.40 -14.30
CA MET A 177 -0.78 -20.99 -13.18
C MET A 177 0.74 -20.83 -13.33
N GLY A 178 1.28 -21.01 -14.53
CA GLY A 178 2.71 -20.76 -14.80
C GLY A 178 3.14 -19.32 -14.50
N LYS A 179 2.30 -18.32 -14.81
CA LYS A 179 2.57 -16.91 -14.45
C LYS A 179 2.50 -16.67 -12.95
N ILE A 180 1.54 -17.29 -12.25
CA ILE A 180 1.44 -17.21 -10.79
C ILE A 180 2.67 -17.86 -10.13
N GLU A 181 3.14 -19.00 -10.62
CA GLU A 181 4.36 -19.66 -10.12
C GLU A 181 5.60 -18.78 -10.29
N GLN A 182 5.72 -18.03 -11.40
CA GLN A 182 6.80 -17.06 -11.57
C GLN A 182 6.77 -16.00 -10.44
N ILE A 183 5.60 -15.42 -10.17
CA ILE A 183 5.41 -14.43 -9.11
C ILE A 183 5.76 -15.02 -7.74
N VAL A 184 5.28 -16.24 -7.45
CA VAL A 184 5.61 -16.99 -6.22
C VAL A 184 7.12 -17.13 -6.06
N ASN A 185 7.84 -17.50 -7.12
CA ASN A 185 9.28 -17.73 -7.07
C ASN A 185 10.11 -16.45 -6.85
N ILE A 186 9.67 -15.33 -7.42
CA ILE A 186 10.32 -14.01 -7.28
C ILE A 186 10.09 -13.46 -5.88
N THR A 187 8.86 -13.52 -5.41
CA THR A 187 8.45 -12.99 -4.11
C THR A 187 8.79 -13.94 -2.96
N LYS A 188 9.22 -15.17 -3.24
CA LYS A 188 9.31 -16.27 -2.25
C LYS A 188 8.01 -16.44 -1.47
N GLY A 189 6.89 -16.24 -2.16
CA GLY A 189 5.56 -16.38 -1.59
C GLY A 189 5.29 -17.83 -1.18
N LYS A 190 4.59 -18.01 -0.07
CA LYS A 190 4.01 -19.29 0.36
C LYS A 190 2.50 -19.21 0.15
N PRO A 191 1.87 -20.13 -0.61
CA PRO A 191 0.43 -20.14 -0.78
C PRO A 191 -0.31 -20.25 0.56
N VAL A 192 -1.33 -19.40 0.74
CA VAL A 192 -2.20 -19.37 1.92
C VAL A 192 -3.55 -19.98 1.57
N GLU A 193 -4.13 -19.55 0.46
CA GLU A 193 -5.43 -19.97 -0.08
C GLU A 193 -5.49 -19.68 -1.59
N SER A 194 -6.44 -20.31 -2.29
CA SER A 194 -6.65 -20.12 -3.72
C SER A 194 -8.11 -20.32 -4.11
N LEU A 195 -8.58 -19.54 -5.07
CA LEU A 195 -9.85 -19.72 -5.78
C LEU A 195 -9.53 -20.00 -7.26
N ILE A 196 -9.82 -21.21 -7.72
CA ILE A 196 -9.57 -21.61 -9.11
C ILE A 196 -10.91 -22.07 -9.70
N ASP A 197 -11.40 -21.29 -10.66
CA ASP A 197 -12.66 -21.50 -11.38
C ASP A 197 -12.44 -21.16 -12.87
N PRO A 198 -13.27 -21.67 -13.81
CA PRO A 198 -13.17 -21.28 -15.22
C PRO A 198 -13.20 -19.76 -15.48
N SER A 199 -13.86 -18.99 -14.61
CA SER A 199 -13.99 -17.54 -14.73
C SER A 199 -12.83 -16.76 -14.08
N ILE A 200 -12.20 -17.30 -13.04
CA ILE A 200 -11.20 -16.59 -12.23
C ILE A 200 -10.15 -17.53 -11.63
N THR A 201 -8.91 -17.07 -11.59
CA THR A 201 -7.81 -17.73 -10.87
C THR A 201 -7.21 -16.73 -9.91
N SER A 202 -7.42 -16.90 -8.61
CA SER A 202 -6.92 -16.02 -7.54
C SER A 202 -6.14 -16.81 -6.51
N VAL A 203 -4.97 -16.31 -6.12
CA VAL A 203 -4.08 -16.96 -5.16
C VAL A 203 -3.59 -15.93 -4.14
N SER A 204 -3.83 -16.21 -2.86
CA SER A 204 -3.31 -15.42 -1.74
C SER A 204 -2.01 -16.06 -1.23
N LEU A 205 -1.00 -15.23 -1.01
CA LEU A 205 0.37 -15.62 -0.70
C LEU A 205 0.86 -14.87 0.54
N TYR A 206 1.81 -15.48 1.24
CA TYR A 206 2.62 -14.82 2.27
C TYR A 206 4.09 -14.80 1.87
N SER A 207 4.69 -13.63 1.81
CA SER A 207 6.12 -13.40 1.55
C SER A 207 6.77 -12.70 2.73
N GLU A 208 7.93 -13.20 3.18
CA GLU A 208 8.72 -12.53 4.24
C GLU A 208 9.39 -11.23 3.75
N TYR A 209 9.37 -10.95 2.45
CA TYR A 209 9.92 -9.72 1.88
C TYR A 209 8.93 -8.54 1.92
N ILE A 210 7.64 -8.82 2.12
CA ILE A 210 6.59 -7.80 2.17
C ILE A 210 6.18 -7.57 3.62
N ASP A 211 6.36 -6.34 4.11
CA ASP A 211 6.14 -6.01 5.52
C ASP A 211 4.65 -5.91 5.87
N ARG A 212 3.83 -5.32 4.98
CA ARG A 212 2.39 -5.11 5.22
C ARG A 212 1.67 -6.43 5.10
N TYR A 213 0.78 -6.78 6.02
CA TYR A 213 0.00 -8.01 5.95
C TYR A 213 -1.39 -7.84 6.55
N ILE A 214 -2.31 -8.73 6.17
CA ILE A 214 -3.61 -8.94 6.79
C ILE A 214 -3.75 -10.41 7.22
N PHE A 215 -4.82 -10.74 7.92
CA PHE A 215 -5.14 -12.12 8.26
C PHE A 215 -6.26 -12.66 7.36
N SER A 216 -6.03 -13.83 6.76
CA SER A 216 -7.11 -14.70 6.28
C SER A 216 -7.26 -15.84 7.28
N GLY A 217 -8.36 -15.82 8.03
CA GLY A 217 -8.54 -16.69 9.20
C GLY A 217 -7.43 -16.45 10.23
N ASP A 218 -6.67 -17.49 10.55
CA ASP A 218 -5.53 -17.47 11.47
C ASP A 218 -4.18 -17.27 10.78
N LYS A 219 -4.15 -17.18 9.43
CA LYS A 219 -2.92 -17.08 8.64
C LYS A 219 -2.69 -15.67 8.15
N LYS A 220 -1.43 -15.24 8.17
CA LYS A 220 -1.03 -13.98 7.51
C LYS A 220 -0.99 -14.17 6.00
N MET A 221 -1.46 -13.16 5.28
CA MET A 221 -1.25 -12.99 3.84
C MET A 221 -0.85 -11.56 3.54
N ASN A 222 -0.07 -11.35 2.50
CA ASN A 222 0.42 -10.02 2.11
C ASN A 222 0.62 -9.83 0.62
N LEU A 223 0.18 -10.78 -0.18
CA LEU A 223 0.23 -10.71 -1.62
C LEU A 223 -0.96 -11.49 -2.17
N ASN A 224 -1.66 -10.93 -3.14
CA ASN A 224 -2.75 -11.58 -3.84
C ASN A 224 -2.55 -11.41 -5.33
N VAL A 225 -2.59 -12.51 -6.08
CA VAL A 225 -2.47 -12.51 -7.53
C VAL A 225 -3.77 -13.05 -8.10
N SER A 226 -4.39 -12.31 -9.01
CA SER A 226 -5.69 -12.69 -9.53
C SER A 226 -5.81 -12.44 -11.03
N MET A 227 -6.28 -13.42 -11.78
CA MET A 227 -6.43 -13.38 -13.23
C MET A 227 -7.87 -13.68 -13.66
N ARG A 228 -8.41 -12.81 -14.53
CA ARG A 228 -9.78 -12.93 -15.03
C ARG A 228 -9.85 -12.54 -16.50
N TYR A 229 -10.61 -13.31 -17.28
CA TYR A 229 -10.87 -12.98 -18.68
C TYR A 229 -12.06 -12.03 -18.79
N ASN A 230 -11.90 -10.97 -19.57
CA ASN A 230 -12.93 -10.02 -19.96
C ASN A 230 -13.31 -10.29 -21.41
N GLU A 231 -14.52 -10.79 -21.63
CA GLU A 231 -15.06 -11.15 -22.95
C GLU A 231 -15.31 -9.93 -23.85
N TYR A 232 -15.69 -8.79 -23.27
CA TYR A 232 -16.00 -7.57 -24.03
C TYR A 232 -14.75 -6.97 -24.67
N GLU A 233 -13.63 -7.00 -23.94
CA GLU A 233 -12.36 -6.47 -24.41
C GLU A 233 -11.47 -7.51 -25.07
N ASN A 234 -11.85 -8.79 -25.00
CA ASN A 234 -11.04 -9.93 -25.41
C ASN A 234 -9.63 -9.87 -24.79
N LYS A 235 -9.57 -9.65 -23.47
CA LYS A 235 -8.32 -9.56 -22.69
C LYS A 235 -8.39 -10.37 -21.41
N THR A 236 -7.27 -10.97 -21.02
CA THR A 236 -7.11 -11.52 -19.67
C THR A 236 -6.37 -10.53 -18.80
N TYR A 237 -7.05 -10.02 -17.78
CA TYR A 237 -6.49 -9.16 -16.76
C TYR A 237 -5.72 -9.97 -15.73
N MET A 238 -4.57 -9.46 -15.30
CA MET A 238 -3.77 -9.95 -14.18
C MET A 238 -3.56 -8.81 -13.20
N LEU A 239 -3.95 -9.03 -11.95
CA LEU A 239 -3.80 -8.08 -10.86
C LEU A 239 -2.85 -8.70 -9.84
N ILE A 240 -1.88 -7.92 -9.36
CA ILE A 240 -0.95 -8.30 -8.30
C ILE A 240 -1.07 -7.24 -7.22
N GLY A 241 -1.68 -7.60 -6.08
CA GLY A 241 -2.00 -6.68 -4.99
C GLY A 241 -1.27 -7.02 -3.68
N THR A 242 -0.95 -6.01 -2.88
CA THR A 242 -0.46 -6.15 -1.50
C THR A 242 -1.18 -5.19 -0.55
N PRO A 243 -1.58 -5.63 0.65
CA PRO A 243 -1.66 -7.02 1.08
C PRO A 243 -2.74 -7.84 0.35
N ILE A 244 -3.74 -7.14 -0.22
CA ILE A 244 -4.87 -7.73 -0.97
C ILE A 244 -5.29 -6.80 -2.11
N ILE A 245 -5.91 -7.34 -3.15
CA ILE A 245 -6.49 -6.57 -4.25
C ILE A 245 -7.79 -5.90 -3.77
N THR A 246 -7.85 -4.56 -3.85
CA THR A 246 -9.05 -3.75 -3.54
C THR A 246 -9.61 -3.03 -4.77
N THR A 247 -8.96 -3.15 -5.92
CA THR A 247 -9.45 -2.60 -7.19
C THR A 247 -10.27 -3.63 -7.96
N GLY A 248 -11.20 -3.15 -8.79
CA GLY A 248 -12.00 -3.96 -9.70
C GLY A 248 -11.23 -4.42 -10.95
N TYR A 249 -11.92 -5.25 -11.74
CA TYR A 249 -11.55 -5.70 -13.08
C TYR A 249 -12.23 -4.85 -14.14
#